data_AF-A0AA38G019-F1
#
_entry.id   AF-A0AA38G019-F1
#
_cell.length_a   1.000
_cell.length_b   1.000
_cell.length_c   1.000
_cell.angle_alpha   90.00
_cell.angle_beta   90.00
_cell.angle_gamma   90.00
#
_symmetry.space_group_name_H-M   'P 1'
#
loop_
_entity.id
_entity.type
_entity.pdbx_description
1 polymer ?
#
loop_
_entity_poly.entity_id
_entity_poly.type
_entity_poly.pdbx_seq_one_letter_code
_entity_poly.pdbx_strand_id
1 'polypeptide(L)'
;ISERSSLFNFSTWEEMEVHTDCWTNTPKIKEWLDEHNMTARDAYQYFVLRAQEMAIALGWTPVNWEETFNAFSEKLNPKTVVHNWLGSGVCPRAVGKGFKCIFSNQGVWYLDHLDVPWEKVYSSDPLEGIADSSQQQLVIGGEVCMWGETADASDVQQTIWPRAAAAA
;
A
#
# COMPACT_ATOMS: atom_id res chain seq x y z
N ILE A 1 -15.61 8.64 -0.46
CA ILE A 1 -15.13 8.51 0.94
C ILE A 1 -16.30 8.52 1.93
N SER A 2 -17.15 9.56 1.96
CA SER A 2 -18.28 9.67 2.92
C SER A 2 -19.27 8.50 2.90
N GLU A 3 -19.65 8.00 1.72
CA GLU A 3 -20.58 6.85 1.61
C GLU A 3 -19.97 5.55 2.14
N ARG A 4 -18.66 5.37 1.96
CA ARG A 4 -17.92 4.22 2.54
C ARG A 4 -17.91 4.31 4.07
N SER A 5 -17.85 5.51 4.63
CA SER A 5 -17.88 5.76 6.08
C SER A 5 -19.19 5.39 6.77
N SER A 6 -20.30 5.36 6.04
CA SER A 6 -21.57 4.86 6.57
C SER A 6 -21.73 3.34 6.45
N LEU A 7 -20.92 2.67 5.62
CA LEU A 7 -21.10 1.26 5.25
C LEU A 7 -20.10 0.32 5.93
N PHE A 8 -18.89 0.80 6.24
CA PHE A 8 -17.82 -0.03 6.78
C PHE A 8 -17.24 0.57 8.08
N ASN A 9 -17.13 -0.27 9.12
CA ASN A 9 -16.47 0.07 10.39
C ASN A 9 -14.93 0.00 10.31
N PHE A 10 -14.37 -0.42 9.17
CA PHE A 10 -12.94 -0.39 8.90
C PHE A 10 -12.58 0.86 8.10
N SER A 11 -11.52 1.52 8.53
CA SER A 11 -11.18 2.88 8.15
C SER A 11 -9.83 2.95 7.42
N THR A 12 -9.65 2.10 6.41
CA THR A 12 -8.45 2.05 5.55
C THR A 12 -8.81 2.40 4.10
N TRP A 13 -7.88 3.03 3.40
CA TRP A 13 -8.03 3.43 2.01
C TRP A 13 -6.69 3.36 1.31
N GLU A 14 -6.63 2.63 0.20
CA GLU A 14 -5.42 2.22 -0.52
C GLU A 14 -5.49 2.64 -2.01
N GLU A 15 -4.36 3.07 -2.58
CA GLU A 15 -4.21 3.48 -3.98
C GLU A 15 -2.99 2.85 -4.65
N MET A 16 -3.15 2.22 -5.81
CA MET A 16 -2.06 1.56 -6.55
C MET A 16 -1.76 2.24 -7.89
N GLU A 17 -0.49 2.17 -8.30
CA GLU A 17 0.04 2.32 -9.67
C GLU A 17 -0.61 3.41 -10.55
N VAL A 18 -0.22 4.66 -10.31
CA VAL A 18 -0.71 5.80 -11.10
C VAL A 18 0.18 6.11 -12.29
N HIS A 19 -0.31 5.77 -13.49
CA HIS A 19 0.25 6.26 -14.76
C HIS A 19 -0.28 7.65 -15.12
N THR A 20 0.60 8.66 -15.09
CA THR A 20 0.20 10.07 -15.25
C THR A 20 0.07 10.54 -16.70
N ASP A 21 0.43 9.74 -17.70
CA ASP A 21 0.46 10.16 -19.12
C ASP A 21 -0.91 10.59 -19.64
N CYS A 22 -1.98 9.97 -19.13
CA CYS A 22 -3.35 10.35 -19.48
C CYS A 22 -3.68 11.79 -19.04
N TRP A 23 -3.07 12.26 -17.93
CA TRP A 23 -3.32 13.59 -17.40
C TRP A 23 -2.67 14.69 -18.23
N THR A 24 -1.50 14.40 -18.81
CA THR A 24 -0.83 15.33 -19.73
C THR A 24 -1.48 15.37 -21.11
N ASN A 25 -2.16 14.29 -21.51
CA ASN A 25 -2.81 14.17 -22.82
C ASN A 25 -4.28 14.62 -22.82
N THR A 26 -4.92 14.72 -21.66
CA THR A 26 -6.32 15.14 -21.54
C THR A 26 -6.41 16.68 -21.45
N PRO A 27 -7.01 17.39 -22.42
CA PRO A 27 -6.98 18.85 -22.48
C PRO A 27 -7.45 19.55 -21.20
N LYS A 28 -8.54 19.06 -20.61
CA LYS A 28 -9.10 19.62 -19.37
C LYS A 28 -8.18 19.45 -18.16
N ILE A 29 -7.48 18.32 -18.06
CA ILE A 29 -6.55 18.08 -16.96
C ILE A 29 -5.31 18.93 -17.15
N LYS A 30 -4.81 19.03 -18.38
CA LYS A 30 -3.68 19.90 -18.72
C LYS A 30 -3.95 21.37 -18.38
N GLU A 31 -5.12 21.90 -18.74
CA GLU A 31 -5.52 23.27 -18.37
C GLU A 31 -5.53 23.46 -16.84
N TRP A 32 -6.10 22.50 -16.10
CA TRP A 32 -6.09 22.55 -14.64
C TRP A 32 -4.68 22.53 -14.05
N LEU A 33 -3.78 21.70 -14.61
CA LEU A 33 -2.37 21.63 -14.22
C LEU A 33 -1.66 22.97 -14.46
N ASP A 34 -1.90 23.59 -15.63
CA ASP A 34 -1.32 24.88 -16.01
C ASP A 34 -1.83 26.01 -15.09
N GLU A 35 -3.13 26.03 -14.77
CA GLU A 35 -3.75 27.01 -13.85
C GLU A 35 -3.18 26.91 -12.43
N HIS A 36 -2.87 25.70 -11.97
CA HIS A 36 -2.36 25.44 -10.61
C HIS A 36 -0.82 25.40 -10.56
N ASN A 37 -0.15 25.60 -11.71
CA ASN A 37 1.30 25.52 -11.86
C ASN A 37 1.87 24.19 -11.30
N MET A 38 1.23 23.08 -11.64
CA MET A 38 1.55 21.74 -11.16
C MET A 38 2.00 20.83 -12.30
N THR A 39 3.01 20.00 -12.07
CA THR A 39 3.25 18.83 -12.94
C THR A 39 2.25 17.72 -12.64
N ALA A 40 2.15 16.72 -13.51
CA ALA A 40 1.28 15.56 -13.24
C ALA A 40 1.69 14.80 -11.95
N ARG A 41 3.00 14.78 -11.61
CA ARG A 41 3.49 14.24 -10.34
C ARG A 41 3.04 15.08 -9.15
N ASP A 42 3.08 16.41 -9.28
CA ASP A 42 2.60 17.31 -8.22
C ASP A 42 1.10 17.16 -8.00
N ALA A 43 0.33 16.98 -9.08
CA ALA A 43 -1.10 16.71 -9.01
C ALA A 43 -1.40 15.35 -8.33
N TYR A 44 -0.60 14.32 -8.59
CA TYR A 44 -0.75 13.03 -7.92
C TYR A 44 -0.50 13.17 -6.42
N GLN A 45 0.61 13.83 -6.04
CA GLN A 45 0.89 14.14 -4.64
C GLN A 45 -0.24 14.97 -4.01
N TYR A 46 -0.75 16.00 -4.69
CA TYR A 46 -1.86 16.81 -4.21
C TYR A 46 -3.11 15.96 -3.95
N PHE A 47 -3.46 15.08 -4.89
CA PHE A 47 -4.61 14.20 -4.77
C PHE A 47 -4.50 13.26 -3.57
N VAL A 48 -3.36 12.57 -3.43
CA VAL A 48 -3.08 11.64 -2.32
C VAL A 48 -3.18 12.37 -0.97
N LEU A 49 -2.52 13.52 -0.83
CA LEU A 49 -2.52 14.28 0.42
C LEU A 49 -3.93 14.80 0.75
N ARG A 50 -4.67 15.28 -0.25
CA ARG A 50 -6.05 15.72 -0.07
C ARG A 50 -6.96 14.59 0.39
N ALA A 51 -6.80 13.39 -0.17
CA ALA A 51 -7.55 12.21 0.24
C ALA A 51 -7.19 11.78 1.68
N GLN A 52 -5.90 11.81 2.06
CA GLN A 52 -5.45 11.55 3.42
C GLN A 52 -6.06 12.52 4.43
N GLU A 53 -6.06 13.82 4.13
CA GLU A 53 -6.69 14.84 4.97
C GLU A 53 -8.18 14.53 5.20
N MET A 54 -8.91 14.19 4.14
CA MET A 54 -10.33 13.85 4.23
C MET A 54 -10.56 12.60 5.07
N ALA A 55 -9.75 11.55 4.88
CA ALA A 55 -9.83 10.33 5.69
C ALA A 55 -9.55 10.63 7.17
N ILE A 56 -8.49 11.36 7.47
CA ILE A 56 -8.10 11.70 8.85
C ILE A 56 -9.16 12.58 9.52
N ALA A 57 -9.77 13.52 8.79
CA ALA A 57 -10.87 14.35 9.30
C ALA A 57 -12.09 13.51 9.71
N LEU A 58 -12.27 12.33 9.12
CA LEU A 58 -13.31 11.36 9.48
C LEU A 58 -12.86 10.36 10.56
N GLY A 59 -11.67 10.54 11.14
CA GLY A 59 -11.10 9.63 12.15
C GLY A 59 -10.49 8.37 11.56
N TRP A 60 -10.26 8.32 10.24
CA TRP A 60 -9.71 7.15 9.56
C TRP A 60 -8.18 7.15 9.55
N THR A 61 -7.59 5.95 9.39
CA THR A 61 -6.14 5.78 9.26
C THR A 61 -5.82 5.46 7.80
N PRO A 62 -5.17 6.38 7.06
CA PRO A 62 -4.79 6.10 5.68
C PRO A 62 -3.79 4.95 5.59
N VAL A 63 -3.93 4.09 4.58
CA VAL A 63 -2.98 3.02 4.27
C VAL A 63 -2.55 3.21 2.83
N ASN A 64 -1.33 3.63 2.59
CA ASN A 64 -0.87 3.85 1.22
C ASN A 64 0.15 2.79 0.84
N TRP A 65 0.09 2.34 -0.41
CA TRP A 65 1.15 1.55 -0.99
C TRP A 65 2.45 2.36 -1.07
N GLU A 66 3.56 1.63 -1.09
CA GLU A 66 4.91 2.14 -0.89
C GLU A 66 5.35 3.25 -1.86
N GLU A 67 4.73 3.37 -3.03
CA GLU A 67 5.05 4.36 -4.06
C GLU A 67 4.91 5.78 -3.52
N THR A 68 3.88 6.04 -2.70
CA THR A 68 3.67 7.35 -2.07
C THR A 68 4.81 7.69 -1.10
N PHE A 69 5.26 6.71 -0.32
CA PHE A 69 6.38 6.85 0.60
C PHE A 69 7.70 7.05 -0.16
N ASN A 70 7.92 6.27 -1.22
CA ASN A 70 9.09 6.36 -2.08
C ASN A 70 9.14 7.69 -2.84
N ALA A 71 8.00 8.24 -3.24
CA ALA A 71 7.92 9.45 -4.06
C ALA A 71 7.95 10.76 -3.23
N PHE A 72 7.31 10.80 -2.06
CA PHE A 72 7.15 12.04 -1.27
C PHE A 72 6.92 11.81 0.24
N SER A 73 7.63 10.84 0.86
CA SER A 73 7.51 10.53 2.30
C SER A 73 7.53 11.73 3.25
N GLU A 74 8.26 12.80 2.94
CA GLU A 74 8.36 14.01 3.80
C GLU A 74 7.05 14.79 3.93
N LYS A 75 6.13 14.62 2.98
CA LYS A 75 4.84 15.31 2.96
C LYS A 75 3.68 14.43 3.44
N LEU A 76 3.90 13.12 3.56
CA LEU A 76 2.88 12.20 4.05
C LEU A 76 2.52 12.52 5.50
N ASN A 77 1.25 12.36 5.84
CA ASN A 77 0.83 12.48 7.22
C ASN A 77 1.48 11.38 8.08
N PRO A 78 2.07 11.68 9.24
CA PRO A 78 2.70 10.66 10.10
C PRO A 78 1.75 9.55 10.59
N LYS A 79 0.43 9.76 10.51
CA LYS A 79 -0.57 8.72 10.82
C LYS A 79 -0.72 7.67 9.72
N THR A 80 -0.22 7.93 8.52
CA THR A 80 -0.32 7.01 7.39
C THR A 80 0.44 5.72 7.68
N VAL A 81 -0.17 4.59 7.35
CA VAL A 81 0.46 3.28 7.34
C VAL A 81 1.02 3.03 5.93
N VAL A 82 2.26 2.57 5.85
CA VAL A 82 2.90 2.21 4.57
C VAL A 82 2.70 0.72 4.32
N HIS A 83 2.15 0.35 3.17
CA HIS A 83 1.98 -1.04 2.75
C HIS A 83 3.09 -1.41 1.76
N ASN A 84 4.03 -2.25 2.19
CA ASN A 84 5.21 -2.68 1.42
C ASN A 84 4.89 -3.91 0.57
N TRP A 85 5.06 -3.81 -0.76
CA TRP A 85 4.68 -4.87 -1.67
C TRP A 85 5.67 -5.17 -2.79
N LEU A 86 6.45 -4.19 -3.29
CA LEU A 86 7.31 -4.43 -4.45
C LEU A 86 8.52 -5.30 -4.11
N GLY A 87 9.06 -5.16 -2.90
CA GLY A 87 10.25 -5.87 -2.47
C GLY A 87 10.61 -5.65 -1.00
N SER A 88 11.87 -5.93 -0.65
CA SER A 88 12.38 -5.70 0.69
C SER A 88 12.88 -4.26 0.89
N GLY A 89 12.97 -3.82 2.15
CA GLY A 89 13.63 -2.57 2.52
C GLY A 89 12.74 -1.32 2.64
N VAL A 90 11.48 -1.33 2.18
CA VAL A 90 10.55 -0.23 2.46
C VAL A 90 10.14 -0.22 3.92
N CYS A 91 9.73 -1.36 4.50
CA CYS A 91 9.34 -1.39 5.91
C CYS A 91 10.44 -0.87 6.85
N PRO A 92 11.71 -1.32 6.76
CA PRO A 92 12.81 -0.73 7.54
C PRO A 92 12.94 0.80 7.39
N ARG A 93 12.83 1.33 6.17
CA ARG A 93 12.89 2.78 5.93
C ARG A 93 11.67 3.52 6.48
N ALA A 94 10.48 2.93 6.38
CA ALA A 94 9.23 3.50 6.87
C ALA A 94 9.24 3.61 8.40
N VAL A 95 9.56 2.52 9.11
CA VAL A 95 9.66 2.51 10.56
C VAL A 95 10.82 3.38 11.07
N GLY A 96 11.93 3.45 10.34
CA GLY A 96 13.03 4.36 10.64
C GLY A 96 12.65 5.84 10.55
N LYS A 97 11.60 6.17 9.79
CA LYS A 97 10.98 7.51 9.75
C LYS A 97 9.79 7.67 10.70
N GLY A 98 9.46 6.64 11.50
CA GLY A 98 8.37 6.67 12.47
C GLY A 98 6.99 6.32 11.90
N PHE A 99 6.90 5.88 10.64
CA PHE A 99 5.64 5.38 10.07
C PHE A 99 5.38 3.94 10.51
N LYS A 100 4.10 3.57 10.57
CA LYS A 100 3.70 2.16 10.69
C LYS A 100 3.84 1.46 9.34
N CYS A 101 4.17 0.17 9.35
CA CYS A 101 4.28 -0.64 8.14
C CYS A 101 3.42 -1.91 8.20
N ILE A 102 2.83 -2.27 7.06
CA ILE A 102 2.28 -3.60 6.78
C ILE A 102 3.18 -4.25 5.72
N PHE A 103 3.59 -5.49 5.96
CA PHE A 103 4.43 -6.25 5.03
C PHE A 103 3.58 -7.14 4.12
N SER A 104 3.76 -7.04 2.81
CA SER A 104 3.10 -7.88 1.80
C SER A 104 3.98 -8.05 0.57
N ASN A 105 5.26 -8.36 0.77
CA ASN A 105 6.24 -8.46 -0.32
C ASN A 105 5.82 -9.50 -1.37
N GLN A 106 5.61 -9.05 -2.61
CA GLN A 106 5.15 -9.86 -3.73
C GLN A 106 6.06 -11.05 -4.07
N GLY A 107 7.35 -10.97 -3.74
CA GLY A 107 8.28 -12.06 -4.00
C GLY A 107 8.03 -13.29 -3.14
N VAL A 108 7.25 -13.15 -2.07
CA VAL A 108 7.03 -14.21 -1.07
C VAL A 108 5.58 -14.36 -0.61
N TRP A 109 4.79 -13.29 -0.54
CA TRP A 109 3.45 -13.26 0.07
C TRP A 109 2.32 -12.93 -0.93
N TYR A 110 2.63 -12.83 -2.23
CA TYR A 110 1.60 -12.85 -3.27
C TYR A 110 1.31 -14.30 -3.66
N LEU A 111 0.08 -14.74 -3.43
CA LEU A 111 -0.39 -16.10 -3.66
C LEU A 111 -0.74 -16.32 -5.14
N ASP A 112 -1.09 -15.28 -5.89
CA ASP A 112 -1.28 -15.35 -7.34
C ASP A 112 0.04 -15.67 -8.09
N HIS A 113 1.20 -15.46 -7.45
CA HIS A 113 2.48 -16.00 -7.91
C HIS A 113 2.58 -17.50 -7.58
N LEU A 114 2.07 -18.34 -8.50
CA LEU A 114 1.94 -19.79 -8.30
C LEU A 114 3.27 -20.55 -8.18
N ASP A 115 4.39 -19.94 -8.56
CA ASP A 115 5.74 -20.48 -8.45
C ASP A 115 6.37 -20.30 -7.06
N VAL A 116 5.71 -19.54 -6.16
CA VAL A 116 6.16 -19.35 -4.77
C VAL A 116 5.65 -20.51 -3.90
N PRO A 117 6.55 -21.38 -3.39
CA PRO A 117 6.17 -22.48 -2.53
C PRO A 117 5.88 -22.01 -1.10
N TRP A 118 5.07 -22.76 -0.35
CA TRP A 118 4.64 -22.39 1.00
C TRP A 118 5.80 -22.23 1.99
N GLU A 119 6.91 -22.95 1.78
CA GLU A 119 8.11 -22.84 2.61
C GLU A 119 8.73 -21.44 2.55
N LYS A 120 8.67 -20.77 1.39
CA LYS A 120 9.13 -19.37 1.25
C LYS A 120 8.19 -18.40 1.95
N VAL A 121 6.88 -18.64 1.86
CA VAL A 121 5.88 -17.87 2.61
C VAL A 121 6.19 -17.94 4.11
N TYR A 122 6.40 -19.15 4.63
CA TYR A 122 6.67 -19.43 6.05
C TYR A 122 7.99 -18.87 6.57
N SER A 123 9.05 -18.95 5.76
CA SER A 123 10.40 -18.53 6.18
C SER A 123 10.67 -17.03 6.02
N SER A 124 9.73 -16.28 5.45
CA SER A 124 9.86 -14.83 5.28
C SER A 124 9.63 -14.10 6.60
N ASP A 125 10.56 -13.24 6.98
CA ASP A 125 10.49 -12.46 8.22
C ASP A 125 10.07 -11.01 7.93
N PRO A 126 8.87 -10.55 8.35
CA PRO A 126 8.44 -9.16 8.20
C PRO A 126 9.33 -8.14 8.90
N LEU A 127 10.13 -8.57 9.88
CA LEU A 127 11.06 -7.74 10.65
C LEU A 127 12.48 -7.73 10.06
N GLU A 128 12.70 -8.40 8.92
CA GLU A 128 14.01 -8.43 8.26
C GLU A 128 14.55 -7.02 8.03
N GLY A 129 15.77 -6.76 8.51
CA GLY A 129 16.43 -5.46 8.41
C GLY A 129 16.03 -4.44 9.47
N ILE A 130 15.23 -4.81 10.48
CA ILE A 130 14.81 -3.94 11.59
C ILE A 130 15.38 -4.46 12.91
N ALA A 131 16.49 -3.88 13.37
CA ALA A 131 17.17 -4.32 14.59
C ALA A 131 16.61 -3.70 15.88
N ASP A 132 16.10 -2.46 15.81
CA ASP A 132 15.60 -1.73 16.97
C ASP A 132 14.19 -2.21 17.35
N SER A 133 14.03 -2.73 18.57
CA SER A 133 12.74 -3.23 19.08
C SER A 133 11.64 -2.17 19.10
N SER A 134 11.98 -0.88 19.27
CA SER A 134 10.99 0.20 19.19
C SER A 134 10.47 0.41 17.76
N GLN A 135 11.32 0.20 16.76
CA GLN A 135 10.95 0.24 15.36
C GLN A 135 10.21 -1.03 14.92
N GLN A 136 10.56 -2.19 15.47
CA GLN A 136 9.82 -3.44 15.23
C GLN A 136 8.35 -3.32 15.62
N GLN A 137 8.02 -2.59 16.69
CA GLN A 137 6.63 -2.33 17.11
C GLN A 137 5.82 -1.49 16.10
N LEU A 138 6.49 -0.81 15.17
CA LEU A 138 5.83 -0.06 14.09
C LEU A 138 5.46 -0.97 12.90
N VAL A 139 6.01 -2.19 12.82
CA VAL A 139 5.49 -3.22 11.91
C VAL A 139 4.26 -3.83 12.56
N ILE A 140 3.09 -3.47 12.06
CA ILE A 140 1.81 -3.81 12.70
C ILE A 140 1.21 -5.13 12.24
N GLY A 141 1.85 -5.78 11.26
CA GLY A 141 1.43 -7.07 10.75
C GLY A 141 1.80 -7.26 9.29
N GLY A 142 1.04 -8.14 8.66
CA GLY A 142 1.34 -8.67 7.36
C GLY A 142 0.08 -9.07 6.61
N GLU A 143 0.13 -8.99 5.28
CA GLU A 143 -0.95 -9.45 4.41
C GLU A 143 -0.38 -10.39 3.34
N VAL A 144 -1.10 -11.48 3.09
CA VAL A 144 -0.89 -12.31 1.91
C VAL A 144 -1.94 -11.92 0.87
N CYS A 145 -1.50 -11.52 -0.31
CA CYS A 145 -2.38 -11.03 -1.36
C CYS A 145 -2.72 -12.15 -2.33
N MET A 146 -3.97 -12.19 -2.80
CA MET A 146 -4.40 -13.03 -3.89
C MET A 146 -5.10 -12.14 -4.91
N TRP A 147 -4.35 -11.68 -5.92
CA TRP A 147 -4.91 -10.85 -6.97
C TRP A 147 -5.77 -11.67 -7.95
N GLY A 148 -6.77 -11.01 -8.55
CA GLY A 148 -7.88 -11.67 -9.25
C GLY A 148 -7.69 -11.84 -10.76
N GLU A 149 -6.51 -11.54 -11.31
CA GLU A 149 -6.25 -11.57 -12.76
C GLU A 149 -6.41 -12.97 -13.35
N THR A 150 -6.05 -13.99 -12.57
CA THR A 150 -5.99 -15.39 -12.99
C THR A 150 -6.77 -16.34 -12.09
N ALA A 151 -7.47 -15.82 -11.08
CA ALA A 151 -8.23 -16.63 -10.13
C ALA A 151 -9.68 -16.20 -10.05
N ASP A 152 -10.56 -17.18 -9.95
CA ASP A 152 -11.99 -16.98 -9.82
C ASP A 152 -12.62 -17.98 -8.83
N ALA A 153 -13.95 -18.03 -8.78
CA ALA A 153 -14.65 -18.92 -7.85
C ALA A 153 -14.34 -20.42 -8.06
N SER A 154 -13.81 -20.81 -9.21
CA SER A 154 -13.46 -22.20 -9.52
C SER A 154 -12.18 -22.68 -8.86
N ASP A 155 -11.22 -21.77 -8.57
CA ASP A 155 -9.89 -22.12 -8.10
C ASP A 155 -9.38 -21.31 -6.90
N VAL A 156 -9.98 -20.17 -6.56
CA VAL A 156 -9.49 -19.24 -5.52
C VAL A 156 -9.19 -19.92 -4.18
N GLN A 157 -10.02 -20.86 -3.74
CA GLN A 157 -9.82 -21.55 -2.46
C GLN A 157 -8.62 -22.50 -2.50
N GLN A 158 -8.41 -23.21 -3.61
CA GLN A 158 -7.30 -24.13 -3.80
C GLN A 158 -5.99 -23.38 -4.05
N THR A 159 -6.06 -22.18 -4.61
CA THR A 159 -4.91 -21.31 -4.79
C THR A 159 -4.45 -20.68 -3.47
N ILE A 160 -5.39 -20.23 -2.64
CA ILE A 160 -5.11 -19.60 -1.34
C ILE A 160 -4.62 -20.63 -0.32
N TRP A 161 -5.34 -21.74 -0.16
CA TRP A 161 -5.06 -22.71 0.89
C TRP A 161 -4.30 -23.93 0.36
N PRO A 162 -3.26 -24.42 1.06
CA PRO A 162 -2.83 -24.05 2.41
C PRO A 162 -1.79 -22.92 2.48
N ARG A 163 -1.38 -22.31 1.35
CA ARG A 163 -0.26 -21.35 1.33
C ARG A 163 -0.48 -20.13 2.22
N ALA A 164 -1.69 -19.60 2.31
CA ALA A 164 -2.01 -18.52 3.23
C ALA A 164 -1.79 -18.89 4.70
N ALA A 165 -2.00 -20.16 5.08
CA ALA A 165 -1.77 -20.63 6.44
C ALA A 165 -0.27 -20.62 6.82
N ALA A 166 0.62 -20.63 5.84
CA ALA A 166 2.06 -20.55 6.09
C ALA A 166 2.51 -19.16 6.55
N ALA A 167 1.72 -18.10 6.31
CA ALA A 167 2.03 -16.74 6.77
C ALA A 167 1.48 -16.41 8.17
N ALA A 168 0.65 -17.29 8.75
CA ALA A 168 -0.13 -17.05 9.96
C ALA A 168 0.54 -17.54 11.25
#